data_AF-A0A534VIA3-F1
#
_entry.id   AF-A0A534VIA3-F1
#
_cell.length_a   1.000
_cell.length_b   1.000
_cell.length_c   1.000
_cell.angle_alpha   90.00
_cell.angle_beta   90.00
_cell.angle_gamma   90.00
#
_symmetry.space_group_name_H-M   'P 1'
#
loop_
_entity.id
_entity.type
_entity.pdbx_description
1 polymer ?
#
loop_
_entity_poly.entity_id
_entity_poly.type
_entity_poly.pdbx_seq_one_letter_code
_entity_poly.pdbx_strand_id
1 'polypeptide(L)' 'MHRRKEIGLTPEEQRQFLDESHTVILSTIGRRGYPHSVAMWYVVDHDGTVLMT' A
#
# COMPACT_ATOMS: atom_id res chain seq x y z
N MET A 1 -27.45 -2.43 4.80
CA MET A 1 -26.29 -2.75 3.95
C MET A 1 -25.38 -1.52 3.89
N HIS A 2 -24.50 -1.32 4.89
CA HIS A 2 -23.61 -0.14 4.96
C HIS A 2 -22.27 -0.41 5.71
N ARG A 3 -22.00 -1.67 6.08
CA ARG A 3 -20.85 -2.08 6.90
C ARG A 3 -19.49 -1.71 6.31
N ARG A 4 -19.36 -1.60 4.98
CA ARG A 4 -18.09 -1.28 4.33
C ARG A 4 -17.59 0.14 4.65
N LYS A 5 -18.51 1.08 4.93
CA LYS A 5 -18.14 2.44 5.34
C LYS A 5 -17.78 2.53 6.83
N GLU A 6 -18.16 1.55 7.63
CA GLU A 6 -17.86 1.48 9.07
C GLU A 6 -16.44 0.97 9.34
N ILE A 7 -15.77 0.35 8.34
CA ILE A 7 -14.43 -0.24 8.47
C ILE A 7 -13.37 0.50 7.65
N GLY A 8 -13.70 1.64 7.06
CA GLY A 8 -12.73 2.44 6.31
C GLY A 8 -11.79 3.17 7.26
N LEU A 9 -10.48 3.10 7.00
CA LEU A 9 -9.50 3.89 7.75
C LEU A 9 -9.63 5.37 7.39
N THR A 10 -9.60 6.22 8.41
CA THR A 10 -9.40 7.67 8.26
C THR A 10 -8.04 7.98 7.63
N PRO A 11 -7.83 9.17 7.05
CA PRO A 11 -6.52 9.54 6.49
C PRO A 11 -5.37 9.44 7.50
N GLU A 12 -5.63 9.76 8.76
CA GLU A 12 -4.68 9.64 9.87
C GLU A 12 -4.32 8.17 10.14
N GLU A 13 -5.32 7.30 10.23
CA GLU A 13 -5.11 5.86 10.43
C GLU A 13 -4.40 5.21 9.23
N GLN A 14 -4.66 5.67 8.00
CA GLN A 14 -3.94 5.21 6.81
C GLN A 14 -2.45 5.56 6.88
N ARG A 15 -2.12 6.80 7.26
CA ARG A 15 -0.72 7.24 7.41
C ARG A 15 -0.01 6.44 8.50
N GLN A 16 -0.64 6.28 9.65
CA GLN A 16 -0.08 5.49 10.75
C GLN A 16 0.13 4.02 10.34
N PHE A 17 -0.86 3.41 9.69
CA PHE A 17 -0.75 2.02 9.23
C PHE A 17 0.41 1.84 8.25
N LEU A 18 0.60 2.78 7.33
CA LEU A 18 1.67 2.74 6.34
C LEU A 18 3.06 2.97 6.95
N ASP A 19 3.17 3.81 7.99
CA ASP A 19 4.42 4.09 8.73
C ASP A 19 4.86 2.90 9.61
N GLU A 20 3.91 2.21 10.23
CA GLU A 20 4.18 1.01 11.04
C GLU A 20 4.47 -0.23 10.19
N SER A 21 3.95 -0.27 8.96
CA SER A 21 4.10 -1.39 8.05
C SER A 21 5.39 -1.30 7.22
N HIS A 22 6.12 -2.41 7.11
CA HIS A 22 7.43 -2.45 6.44
C HIS A 22 7.43 -3.31 5.18
N THR A 23 6.30 -3.90 4.78
CA THR A 23 6.23 -4.79 3.62
C THR A 23 4.96 -4.54 2.82
N VAL A 24 5.10 -4.47 1.50
CA VAL A 24 4.01 -4.29 0.55
C VAL A 24 4.05 -5.38 -0.53
N ILE A 25 2.89 -5.76 -1.05
CA ILE A 25 2.81 -6.57 -2.27
C ILE A 25 2.70 -5.63 -3.47
N LEU A 26 3.83 -5.38 -4.13
CA LEU A 26 3.88 -4.58 -5.36
C LEU A 26 3.47 -5.46 -6.54
N SER A 27 2.44 -5.05 -7.28
CA SER A 27 2.01 -5.72 -8.51
C SER A 27 2.26 -4.83 -9.71
N THR A 28 3.07 -5.32 -10.65
CA THR A 28 3.39 -4.64 -11.92
C THR A 28 2.81 -5.40 -13.10
N ILE A 29 2.66 -4.75 -14.24
CA ILE A 29 2.22 -5.42 -15.47
C ILE A 29 3.44 -6.07 -16.12
N GLY A 30 3.45 -7.40 -16.17
CA GLY A 30 4.50 -8.16 -16.84
C GLY A 30 4.46 -7.99 -18.36
N ARG A 31 5.53 -8.40 -19.04
CA ARG A 31 5.70 -8.26 -20.51
C ARG A 31 4.54 -8.78 -21.36
N ARG A 32 3.76 -9.74 -20.85
CA ARG A 32 2.59 -10.34 -21.54
C ARG A 32 1.24 -9.84 -21.00
N GLY A 33 1.23 -8.79 -20.19
CA GLY A 33 0.02 -8.22 -19.59
C GLY A 33 -0.43 -8.88 -18.27
N TYR A 34 0.18 -10.00 -17.87
CA TYR A 34 -0.13 -10.65 -16.60
C TYR A 34 0.49 -9.90 -15.40
N PRO A 35 -0.19 -9.84 -14.25
CA PRO A 35 0.36 -9.22 -13.05
C PRO A 35 1.58 -10.00 -12.55
N HIS A 36 2.64 -9.27 -12.22
CA HIS A 36 3.81 -9.78 -11.53
C HIS A 36 3.88 -9.14 -10.14
N SER A 37 3.62 -9.95 -9.12
CA SER A 37 3.51 -9.52 -7.74
C SER A 37 4.74 -9.96 -6.94
N VAL A 38 5.32 -9.02 -6.19
CA VAL A 38 6.49 -9.26 -5.34
C VAL A 38 6.28 -8.63 -3.97
N ALA A 39 6.76 -9.29 -2.92
CA ALA A 39 6.83 -8.71 -1.58
C ALA A 39 8.10 -7.86 -1.49
N MET A 40 7.95 -6.58 -1.18
CA MET A 40 9.04 -5.62 -1.10
C MET A 40 8.97 -4.86 0.22
N TRP A 41 10.14 -4.48 0.73
CA TRP A 41 10.21 -3.45 1.77
C TRP A 41 9.98 -2.08 1.17
N TYR A 42 9.39 -1.19 1.96
CA TYR A 42 9.12 0.18 1.55
C TYR A 42 9.22 1.12 2.75
N VAL A 43 9.35 2.41 2.43
CA VAL A 43 9.14 3.54 3.37
C VAL A 43 8.23 4.56 2.69
N VAL A 44 7.63 5.45 3.48
CA VAL A 44 6.73 6.51 2.97
C VAL A 44 7.29 7.87 3.36
N ASP A 45 7.39 8.77 2.39
CA ASP A 45 7.76 10.17 2.65
C ASP A 45 6.55 10.99 3.13
N HIS A 46 6.78 12.17 3.68
CA HIS A 46 5.73 13.03 4.26
C HIS A 46 4.64 13.41 3.24
N ASP A 47 4.95 13.43 1.95
CA ASP A 47 3.98 13.71 0.88
C ASP A 47 3.16 12.48 0.43
N GLY A 48 3.41 11.31 1.04
CA GLY A 48 2.76 10.05 0.71
C GLY A 48 3.48 9.23 -0.37
N THR A 49 4.66 9.66 -0.82
CA THR A 49 5.44 8.92 -1.82
C THR A 49 5.99 7.62 -1.22
N VAL A 50 5.68 6.48 -1.86
CA VAL A 50 6.23 5.17 -1.48
C VAL A 50 7.58 4.96 -2.16
N LEU A 51 8.61 4.82 -1.34
CA LEU A 51 9.98 4.56 -1.78
C LEU A 51 10.35 3.10 -1.49
N MET A 52 11.02 2.45 -2.43
CA MET A 52 11.47 1.06 -2.35
C MET A 52 12.84 0.94 -3.00
N THR A 53 13.73 0.13 -2.41
CA THR A 53 15.10 -0.12 -2.90
C THR A 53 15.27 -1.55 -3.36
#